data_AF-A0A7K4GVR1-F1
#
_entry.id   AF-A0A7K4GVR1-F1
#
_cell.length_a   1.000
_cell.length_b   1.000
_cell.length_c   1.000
_cell.angle_alpha   90.00
_cell.angle_beta   90.00
_cell.angle_gamma   90.00
#
_symmetry.space_group_name_H-M   'P 1'
#
loop_
_entity.id
_entity.type
_entity.pdbx_description
1 polymer ?
#
loop_
_entity_poly.entity_id
_entity_poly.type
_entity_poly.pdbx_seq_one_letter_code
_entity_poly.pdbx_strand_id
1 'polypeptide(L)'
;MKNLKNCIILSLFLSILLVPITFHLLDIQESGKNSELEFGYLNSAGSWVLDPFAINPYGTRDYTWIEFNATDWCSGAGTELDPWIIEN
;
A
#
# COMPACT_ATOMS: atom_id res chain seq x y z
N MET A 1 -13.81 35.58 -37.10
CA MET A 1 -13.75 34.12 -37.33
C MET A 1 -12.35 33.50 -37.20
N LYS A 2 -11.24 34.19 -37.51
CA LYS A 2 -9.86 33.63 -37.35
C LYS A 2 -9.52 33.28 -35.89
N ASN A 3 -9.93 34.13 -34.94
CA ASN A 3 -9.67 33.92 -33.51
C ASN A 3 -10.39 32.68 -32.94
N LEU A 4 -11.59 32.36 -33.44
CA LEU A 4 -12.36 31.19 -32.99
C LEU A 4 -11.68 29.87 -33.35
N LYS A 5 -11.13 29.78 -34.58
CA LYS A 5 -10.39 28.59 -35.02
C LYS A 5 -9.13 28.37 -34.17
N ASN A 6 -8.44 29.45 -33.82
CA ASN A 6 -7.25 29.37 -32.97
C ASN A 6 -7.59 28.91 -31.55
N CYS A 7 -8.71 29.36 -30.97
CA CYS A 7 -9.19 28.88 -29.67
C CYS A 7 -9.50 27.39 -29.68
N ILE A 8 -10.17 26.88 -30.73
CA ILE A 8 -10.52 25.46 -30.86
C ILE A 8 -9.27 24.59 -30.98
N ILE A 9 -8.29 25.04 -31.78
CA ILE A 9 -7.01 24.32 -31.92
C ILE A 9 -6.26 24.31 -30.58
N LEU A 10 -6.20 25.45 -29.89
CA LEU A 10 -5.53 25.55 -28.59
C LEU A 10 -6.17 24.64 -27.54
N SER A 11 -7.51 24.57 -27.49
CA SER A 11 -8.21 23.70 -26.55
C SER A 11 -7.98 22.22 -26.82
N LEU A 12 -7.90 21.81 -28.10
CA LEU A 12 -7.59 20.45 -28.48
C LEU A 12 -6.16 20.06 -28.06
N PHE A 13 -5.17 20.91 -28.35
CA PHE A 13 -3.80 20.68 -27.93
C PHE A 13 -3.65 20.60 -26.40
N LEU A 14 -4.33 21.47 -25.65
CA LEU A 14 -4.29 21.46 -24.20
C LEU A 14 -4.88 20.16 -23.62
N SER A 15 -5.99 19.68 -24.18
CA SER A 15 -6.60 18.41 -23.74
C SER A 15 -5.67 17.22 -23.95
N ILE A 16 -4.98 17.14 -25.10
CA ILE A 16 -4.04 16.06 -25.42
C ILE A 16 -2.83 16.08 -24.47
N LEU A 17 -2.34 17.27 -24.11
CA LEU A 17 -1.22 17.42 -23.18
C LEU A 17 -1.56 17.04 -21.73
N LEU A 18 -2.82 17.16 -21.33
CA LEU A 18 -3.26 16.87 -19.95
C LEU A 18 -3.53 15.37 -19.70
N VAL A 19 -3.86 14.59 -20.75
CA VAL A 19 -4.14 13.14 -20.63
C VAL A 19 -2.98 12.35 -20.00
N PRO A 20 -1.72 12.43 -20.47
CA PRO A 20 -0.63 11.64 -19.88
C PRO A 20 -0.34 12.01 -18.42
N ILE A 21 -0.57 13.26 -18.02
CA ILE A 21 -0.40 13.72 -16.63
C ILE A 21 -1.41 13.01 -15.72
N THR A 22 -2.66 12.86 -16.17
CA THR A 22 -3.68 12.14 -15.39
C THR A 22 -3.37 10.65 -15.23
N PHE A 23 -2.80 9.99 -16.24
CA PHE A 23 -2.39 8.59 -16.15
C PHE A 23 -1.24 8.39 -15.15
N HIS A 24 -0.23 9.26 -15.16
CA HIS A 24 0.86 9.20 -14.18
C HIS A 24 0.38 9.43 -12.74
N LEU A 25 -0.60 10.32 -12.52
CA LEU A 25 -1.14 10.56 -11.18
C LEU A 25 -1.96 9.37 -10.64
N LEU A 26 -2.64 8.62 -11.51
CA LEU A 26 -3.34 7.39 -11.13
C LEU A 26 -2.35 6.28 -10.72
N ASP A 27 -1.26 6.13 -11.47
CA ASP A 27 -0.22 5.14 -11.19
C ASP A 27 0.50 5.42 -9.85
N ILE A 28 0.71 6.70 -9.53
CA ILE A 28 1.27 7.12 -8.23
C ILE A 28 0.31 6.83 -7.07
N GLN A 29 -1.00 6.92 -7.27
CA GLN A 29 -1.98 6.59 -6.22
C GLN A 29 -2.01 5.09 -5.90
N GLU A 30 -1.77 4.23 -6.90
CA GLU A 30 -1.64 2.79 -6.67
C GLU A 30 -0.26 2.43 -6.09
N SER A 31 0.80 3.09 -6.54
CA SER A 31 2.17 2.89 -6.03
C SER A 31 2.42 3.48 -4.65
N GLY A 32 1.57 4.39 -4.17
CA GLY A 32 1.67 5.04 -2.86
C GLY A 32 1.08 4.24 -1.70
N LYS A 33 0.41 3.11 -1.96
CA LYS A 33 0.18 2.08 -0.94
C LYS A 33 1.48 1.31 -0.76
N ASN A 34 2.47 1.99 -0.20
CA ASN A 34 3.51 1.29 0.53
C ASN A 34 2.77 0.41 1.54
N SER A 35 2.94 -0.88 1.35
CA SER A 35 2.53 -1.98 2.20
C SER A 35 3.26 -1.89 3.53
N GLU A 36 3.05 -0.82 4.28
CA GLU A 36 3.14 -0.90 5.73
C GLU A 36 2.00 -1.82 6.12
N LEU A 37 2.36 -3.01 6.59
CA LEU A 37 1.40 -3.94 7.16
C LEU A 37 0.85 -3.28 8.44
N GLU A 38 -0.12 -2.37 8.29
CA GLU A 38 -0.86 -1.78 9.39
C GLU A 38 -1.74 -2.87 9.99
N PHE A 39 -1.15 -3.69 10.85
CA PHE A 39 -1.86 -4.73 11.64
C PHE A 39 -2.33 -4.22 12.98
N GLY A 40 -2.23 -2.93 13.23
CA GLY A 40 -2.49 -2.37 14.53
C GLY A 40 -1.91 -0.98 14.68
N TYR A 41 -2.05 -0.45 15.88
CA TYR A 41 -1.54 0.86 16.26
C TYR A 41 -0.82 0.79 17.59
N LEU A 42 0.12 1.70 17.81
CA LEU A 42 0.72 1.89 19.11
C LEU A 42 -0.22 2.74 19.99
N ASN A 43 -0.65 2.20 21.13
CA ASN A 43 -1.46 2.97 22.08
C ASN A 43 -0.61 3.99 22.85
N SER A 44 -1.27 4.83 23.65
CA SER A 44 -0.59 5.87 24.44
C SER A 44 0.37 5.34 25.52
N ALA A 45 0.27 4.06 25.87
CA ALA A 45 1.18 3.39 26.80
C ALA A 45 2.40 2.79 26.10
N GLY A 46 2.51 2.92 24.78
CA GLY A 46 3.59 2.33 23.98
C GLY A 46 3.40 0.84 23.72
N SER A 47 2.18 0.31 23.84
CA SER A 47 1.88 -1.08 23.48
C SER A 47 1.16 -1.15 22.13
N TRP A 48 1.54 -2.11 21.31
CA TRP A 48 0.84 -2.50 20.09
C TRP A 48 -0.54 -3.06 20.42
N VAL A 49 -1.54 -2.52 19.73
CA VAL A 49 -2.91 -3.04 19.71
C VAL A 49 -3.14 -3.55 18.30
N LEU A 50 -3.24 -4.86 18.18
CA LEU A 50 -3.39 -5.53 16.88
C LEU A 50 -4.87 -5.64 16.51
N ASP A 51 -5.17 -5.39 15.23
CA ASP A 51 -6.47 -5.72 14.65
C ASP A 51 -6.62 -7.25 14.58
N PRO A 52 -7.86 -7.79 14.60
CA PRO A 52 -8.08 -9.22 14.43
C PRO A 52 -7.52 -9.69 13.08
N PHE A 53 -6.64 -10.68 13.10
CA PHE A 53 -6.09 -11.30 11.90
C PHE A 53 -6.18 -12.83 11.94
N ALA A 54 -6.17 -13.44 10.76
CA ALA A 54 -6.08 -14.88 10.57
C ALA A 54 -4.76 -15.21 9.86
N ILE A 55 -4.11 -16.28 10.29
CA ILE A 55 -2.89 -16.77 9.66
C ILE A 55 -3.24 -17.98 8.82
N ASN A 56 -2.96 -17.89 7.52
CA ASN A 56 -3.23 -18.96 6.58
C ASN A 56 -1.94 -19.40 5.88
N PRO A 57 -1.43 -20.61 6.14
CA PRO A 57 -0.18 -21.08 5.57
C PRO A 57 -0.26 -21.31 4.05
N TYR A 58 -1.45 -21.27 3.45
CA TYR A 58 -1.66 -21.54 2.03
C TYR A 58 -1.97 -20.28 1.20
N GLY A 59 -1.93 -19.09 1.81
CA GLY A 59 -1.90 -17.79 1.12
C GLY A 59 -2.84 -17.65 -0.08
N THR A 60 -4.12 -17.41 0.17
CA THR A 60 -5.05 -16.99 -0.91
C THR A 60 -5.90 -15.78 -0.56
N ARG A 61 -6.10 -15.47 0.73
CA ARG A 61 -6.81 -14.26 1.22
C ARG A 61 -6.36 -13.77 2.60
N ASP A 62 -5.56 -14.54 3.32
CA ASP A 62 -5.03 -14.19 4.64
C ASP A 62 -3.50 -14.23 4.61
N TYR A 63 -2.90 -13.61 5.61
CA TYR A 63 -1.45 -13.45 5.71
C TYR A 63 -0.76 -14.73 6.19
N THR A 64 0.48 -14.88 5.75
CA THR A 64 1.40 -15.93 6.18
C THR A 64 2.25 -15.43 7.34
N TRP A 65 2.81 -16.35 8.14
CA TRP A 65 3.76 -16.00 9.18
C TRP A 65 4.99 -15.25 8.66
N ILE A 66 5.41 -15.54 7.41
CA ILE A 66 6.55 -14.87 6.77
C ILE A 66 6.25 -13.38 6.57
N GLU A 67 5.02 -13.04 6.21
CA GLU A 67 4.60 -11.64 6.06
C GLU A 67 4.53 -10.94 7.42
N PHE A 68 4.10 -11.63 8.48
CA PHE A 68 4.08 -11.06 9.83
C PHE A 68 5.47 -10.80 10.41
N ASN A 69 6.47 -11.63 10.10
CA ASN A 69 7.85 -11.42 10.55
C ASN A 69 8.50 -10.13 10.02
N ALA A 70 7.85 -9.45 9.06
CA ALA A 70 8.28 -8.13 8.61
C ALA A 70 7.82 -6.99 9.54
N THR A 71 7.08 -7.29 10.61
CA THR A 71 6.59 -6.32 11.60
C THR A 71 7.47 -6.32 12.85
N ASP A 72 7.52 -5.18 13.56
CA ASP A 72 8.39 -5.02 14.73
C ASP A 72 8.02 -5.89 15.94
N TRP A 73 6.78 -6.41 15.98
CA TRP A 73 6.23 -7.20 17.09
C TRP A 73 6.30 -8.72 16.85
N CYS A 74 6.82 -9.15 15.70
CA CYS A 74 6.93 -10.56 15.32
C CYS A 74 8.38 -10.89 14.95
N SER A 75 8.92 -11.98 15.51
CA SER A 75 10.26 -12.45 15.20
C SER A 75 10.33 -13.99 15.09
N GLY A 76 11.47 -14.51 14.61
CA GLY A 76 11.75 -15.94 14.47
C GLY A 76 11.77 -16.42 13.02
N ALA A 77 11.81 -17.74 12.81
CA ALA A 77 11.80 -18.36 11.48
C ALA A 77 10.72 -19.44 11.30
N GLY A 78 9.95 -19.74 12.34
CA GLY A 78 8.91 -20.77 12.30
C GLY A 78 9.41 -22.21 12.30
N THR A 79 10.64 -22.44 12.76
CA THR A 79 11.21 -23.79 12.92
C THR A 79 11.07 -24.26 14.37
N GLU A 80 11.31 -25.54 14.64
CA GLU A 80 11.28 -26.06 16.01
C GLU A 80 12.37 -25.43 16.90
N LEU A 81 13.53 -25.10 16.32
CA LEU A 81 14.64 -24.45 17.02
C LEU A 81 14.52 -22.92 17.06
N ASP A 82 13.69 -22.35 16.20
CA ASP A 82 13.49 -20.91 16.04
C ASP A 82 12.01 -20.62 15.71
N PRO A 83 11.11 -20.79 16.70
CA PRO A 83 9.68 -20.65 16.51
C PRO A 83 9.30 -19.18 16.30
N TRP A 84 8.09 -18.93 15.78
CA TRP A 84 7.54 -17.58 15.74
C TRP A 84 7.27 -17.06 17.16
N ILE A 85 7.76 -15.86 17.45
CA ILE A 85 7.59 -15.16 18.71
C ILE A 85 6.78 -13.89 18.45
N ILE A 86 5.70 -13.71 19.22
CA ILE A 86 4.88 -12.50 19.23
C ILE A 86 5.15 -11.80 20.55
N GLU A 87 5.72 -10.60 20.49
CA GLU A 87 6.05 -9.81 21.66
C GLU A 87 5.80 -8.31 21.45
N ASN A 88 5.67 -7.58 22.56
CA ASN A 88 5.39 -6.16 22.59
C ASN A 88 6.43 -5.40 23.40
#